data_AF-A0A9P4YCG3-F1
#
_entry.id   AF-A0A9P4YCG3-F1
#
_cell.length_a   1.000
_cell.length_b   1.000
_cell.length_c   1.000
_cell.angle_alpha   90.00
_cell.angle_beta   90.00
_cell.angle_gamma   90.00
#
_symmetry.space_group_name_H-M   'P 1'
#
loop_
_entity.id
_entity.type
_entity.pdbx_description
1 polymer ?
#
loop_
_entity_poly.entity_id
_entity_poly.type
_entity_poly.pdbx_seq_one_letter_code
_entity_poly.pdbx_strand_id
1 'polypeptide(L)'
;MAPVPIEPELRYTGAVLVALHVLSAIYFTQNVGASLYRSFKSLSPSQDVRLRLDRRKKLVPIFAGLALLSLGTACYAALAYASLSFRVWAAERGVVEKPQSVRWLADTPIYQDAFEIVAEKARRFWWGQQLDLSIVPWSVLVATEGTRRGISNLFAFQCLAHLVSLSFAQNLFFVALLLTPTPLPEGIQAPSRFARVRNAIFTPKPRDWVLSPRLLLLTVLASYGTILRLPYAAGTASFSRVLGASRAFTFAPLVLRSVAPISWGSVQSGRRANAAAFVNLFRFMAVTSVVLHGMATLRGLRYNLPQAHYHRHSRFLPWDIEERSRWERTTTAIGKLLGSTRDHPVVAAVGYDVLISGLSVGLWAAVRSLGAGDILTLAVPLYHNKHESVEGGPGSSEQLAHDEQNHDDTDDTASASVRRRAVRGSRSKEDDEGHREPSASSRRRGRVRKTGRDPEEEPGDDTYHPSPEEKSSVKGDNLPAQEVDLEAAGLAWGLMSVGGLPLGSAGVFGGECLA
;
A
#
# COMPACT_ATOMS: atom_id res chain seq x y z
N MET A 1 2.00 30.47 -56.58
CA MET A 1 1.05 29.49 -56.00
C MET A 1 1.43 29.31 -54.55
N ALA A 2 0.55 29.67 -53.62
CA ALA A 2 0.75 29.29 -52.22
C ALA A 2 0.72 27.75 -52.14
N PRO A 3 1.63 27.11 -51.38
CA PRO A 3 1.61 25.66 -51.25
C PRO A 3 0.25 25.23 -50.70
N VAL A 4 -0.43 24.34 -51.43
CA VAL A 4 -1.66 23.71 -50.94
C VAL A 4 -1.28 22.94 -49.67
N PRO A 5 -1.85 23.25 -48.50
CA PRO A 5 -1.59 22.50 -47.29
C PRO A 5 -2.11 21.09 -47.51
N ILE A 6 -1.20 20.13 -47.73
CA ILE A 6 -1.55 18.72 -47.72
C ILE A 6 -2.00 18.42 -46.29
N GLU A 7 -3.28 18.15 -46.12
CA GLU A 7 -3.79 17.71 -44.82
C GLU A 7 -3.09 16.39 -44.48
N PRO A 8 -2.33 16.33 -43.37
CA PRO A 8 -1.65 15.10 -42.99
C PRO A 8 -2.68 14.00 -42.75
N GLU A 9 -2.37 12.78 -43.20
CA GLU A 9 -3.23 11.61 -42.99
C GLU A 9 -3.57 11.44 -41.51
N LEU A 10 -4.86 11.25 -41.22
CA LEU A 10 -5.36 11.14 -39.85
C LEU A 10 -4.89 9.83 -39.21
N ARG A 11 -3.99 9.92 -38.23
CA ARG A 11 -3.45 8.76 -37.50
C ARG A 11 -4.29 8.44 -36.27
N TYR A 12 -5.11 7.40 -36.32
CA TYR A 12 -5.97 6.98 -35.20
C TYR A 12 -5.23 6.37 -33.99
N THR A 13 -3.89 6.24 -34.05
CA THR A 13 -3.09 5.55 -33.03
C THR A 13 -3.30 6.08 -31.62
N GLY A 14 -3.27 7.40 -31.41
CA GLY A 14 -3.46 7.99 -30.09
C GLY A 14 -4.88 7.78 -29.53
N ALA A 15 -5.91 7.89 -30.38
CA ALA A 15 -7.29 7.60 -29.98
C ALA A 15 -7.48 6.13 -29.55
N VAL A 16 -6.89 5.19 -30.31
CA VAL A 16 -6.90 3.77 -29.96
C VAL A 16 -6.16 3.52 -28.65
N LEU A 17 -5.01 4.17 -28.41
CA LEU A 17 -4.26 4.02 -27.16
C LEU A 17 -5.05 4.51 -25.95
N VAL A 18 -5.72 5.66 -26.05
CA VAL A 18 -6.58 6.18 -24.97
C VAL A 18 -7.76 5.24 -24.71
N ALA A 19 -8.43 4.78 -25.76
CA ALA A 19 -9.53 3.83 -25.64
C ALA A 19 -9.06 2.52 -24.98
N LEU A 20 -7.92 1.97 -25.41
CA LEU A 20 -7.33 0.76 -24.85
C LEU A 20 -6.97 0.94 -23.37
N HIS A 21 -6.41 2.09 -22.99
CA HIS A 21 -6.10 2.39 -21.60
C HIS A 21 -7.35 2.42 -20.73
N VAL A 22 -8.40 3.16 -21.14
CA VAL A 22 -9.65 3.27 -20.38
C VAL A 22 -10.33 1.89 -20.26
N LEU A 23 -10.44 1.15 -21.36
CA LEU A 23 -11.03 -0.19 -21.36
C LEU A 23 -10.22 -1.16 -20.49
N SER A 24 -8.88 -1.07 -20.52
CA SER A 24 -8.02 -1.91 -19.67
C SER A 24 -8.19 -1.57 -18.18
N ALA A 25 -8.24 -0.29 -17.82
CA ALA A 25 -8.47 0.14 -16.44
C ALA A 25 -9.82 -0.36 -15.91
N ILE A 26 -10.89 -0.25 -16.70
CA ILE A 26 -12.22 -0.77 -16.36
C ILE A 26 -12.17 -2.29 -16.20
N TYR A 27 -11.59 -2.99 -17.18
CA TYR A 27 -11.49 -4.44 -17.19
C TYR A 27 -10.74 -4.98 -15.96
N PHE A 28 -9.57 -4.43 -15.65
CA PHE A 28 -8.78 -4.87 -14.50
C PHE A 28 -9.47 -4.51 -13.18
N THR A 29 -10.14 -3.36 -13.08
CA THR A 29 -10.92 -2.98 -11.90
C THR A 29 -12.07 -3.96 -11.66
N GLN A 30 -12.81 -4.33 -12.72
CA GLN A 30 -13.88 -5.32 -12.64
C GLN A 30 -13.35 -6.70 -12.25
N ASN A 31 -12.21 -7.12 -12.82
CA ASN A 31 -11.61 -8.41 -12.50
C ASN A 31 -11.13 -8.49 -11.04
N VAL A 32 -10.49 -7.42 -10.54
CA VAL A 32 -10.12 -7.30 -9.12
C VAL A 32 -11.36 -7.29 -8.24
N GLY A 33 -12.38 -6.49 -8.55
CA GLY A 33 -13.64 -6.45 -7.80
C GLY A 33 -14.33 -7.81 -7.72
N ALA A 34 -14.40 -8.54 -8.84
CA ALA A 34 -14.94 -9.90 -8.88
C ALA A 34 -14.11 -10.89 -8.05
N SER A 35 -12.77 -10.78 -8.08
CA SER A 35 -11.87 -11.58 -7.25
C SER A 35 -12.08 -11.31 -5.75
N LEU A 36 -12.17 -10.04 -5.35
CA LEU A 36 -12.43 -9.63 -3.97
C LEU A 36 -13.78 -10.16 -3.49
N TYR A 37 -14.82 -10.03 -4.31
CA TYR A 37 -16.15 -10.53 -3.99
C TYR A 37 -16.19 -12.05 -3.81
N ARG A 38 -15.49 -12.80 -4.67
CA ARG A 38 -15.36 -14.26 -4.51
C ARG A 38 -14.58 -14.62 -3.26
N SER A 39 -13.49 -13.90 -2.96
CA SER A 39 -12.69 -14.11 -1.76
C SER A 39 -13.54 -13.90 -0.51
N PHE A 40 -14.34 -12.82 -0.48
CA PHE A 40 -15.31 -12.57 0.58
C PHE A 40 -16.34 -13.70 0.75
N LYS A 41 -16.85 -14.27 -0.35
CA LYS A 41 -17.82 -15.38 -0.31
C LYS A 41 -17.22 -16.74 0.05
N SER A 42 -15.90 -16.93 -0.08
CA SER A 42 -15.23 -18.21 0.10
C SER A 42 -14.45 -18.33 1.42
N LEU A 43 -14.69 -17.41 2.36
CA LEU A 43 -14.13 -17.47 3.69
C LEU A 43 -14.61 -18.75 4.40
N SER A 44 -13.66 -19.55 4.91
CA SER A 44 -13.99 -20.75 5.67
C SER A 44 -14.55 -20.41 7.06
N PRO A 45 -15.29 -21.34 7.71
CA PRO A 45 -15.78 -21.15 9.07
C PRO A 45 -14.66 -20.79 10.08
N SER A 46 -13.45 -21.36 9.91
CA SER A 46 -12.28 -21.05 10.72
C SER A 46 -11.75 -19.61 10.56
N GLN A 47 -12.06 -18.97 9.42
CA GLN A 47 -11.77 -17.56 9.19
C GLN A 47 -12.92 -16.64 9.61
N ASP A 48 -14.11 -17.17 9.87
CA ASP A 48 -15.32 -16.45 10.27
C ASP A 48 -15.50 -16.38 11.79
N VAL A 49 -14.39 -16.28 12.52
CA VAL A 49 -14.44 -15.97 13.95
C VAL A 49 -14.96 -14.54 14.13
N ARG A 50 -15.90 -14.34 15.07
CA ARG A 50 -16.57 -13.04 15.33
C ARG A 50 -15.61 -11.85 15.36
N LEU A 51 -14.47 -11.99 16.04
CA LEU A 51 -13.44 -10.94 16.13
C LEU A 51 -12.86 -10.53 14.76
N ARG A 52 -12.57 -11.51 13.89
CA ARG A 52 -12.03 -11.27 12.53
C ARG A 52 -13.08 -10.60 11.65
N LEU A 53 -14.34 -11.05 11.76
CA LEU A 53 -15.45 -10.47 11.02
C LEU A 53 -15.67 -8.99 11.38
N ASP A 54 -15.67 -8.66 12.67
CA ASP A 54 -15.85 -7.28 13.15
C ASP A 54 -14.72 -6.36 12.67
N ARG A 55 -13.47 -6.84 12.67
CA ARG A 55 -12.33 -6.09 12.15
C ARG A 55 -12.45 -5.88 10.64
N ARG A 56 -12.76 -6.92 9.86
CA ARG A 56 -12.98 -6.79 8.40
C ARG A 56 -14.09 -5.79 8.08
N LYS A 57 -15.22 -5.86 8.80
CA LYS A 57 -16.35 -4.92 8.65
C LYS A 57 -15.94 -3.47 8.88
N LYS A 58 -14.98 -3.19 9.76
CA LYS A 58 -14.47 -1.84 10.02
C LYS A 58 -13.41 -1.40 8.99
N LEU A 59 -12.48 -2.28 8.65
CA LEU A 59 -11.29 -1.93 7.85
C LEU A 59 -11.52 -1.96 6.34
N VAL A 60 -12.32 -2.91 5.83
CA VAL A 60 -12.60 -3.01 4.40
C VAL A 60 -13.23 -1.71 3.86
N PRO A 61 -14.23 -1.08 4.52
CA PRO A 61 -14.76 0.21 4.08
C PRO A 61 -13.74 1.34 4.08
N ILE A 62 -12.78 1.35 5.01
CA ILE A 62 -11.73 2.39 5.07
C ILE A 62 -10.85 2.31 3.82
N PHE A 63 -10.28 1.13 3.53
CA PHE A 63 -9.43 0.95 2.36
C PHE A 63 -10.22 1.05 1.04
N ALA A 64 -11.46 0.56 0.99
CA ALA A 64 -12.32 0.77 -0.17
C ALA A 64 -12.63 2.26 -0.40
N GLY A 65 -12.87 3.03 0.67
CA GLY A 65 -13.04 4.47 0.62
C GLY A 65 -11.79 5.19 0.12
N LEU A 66 -10.60 4.80 0.59
CA LEU A 66 -9.33 5.33 0.09
C LEU A 66 -9.08 4.95 -1.37
N ALA A 67 -9.48 3.75 -1.81
CA ALA A 67 -9.44 3.37 -3.22
C ALA A 67 -10.38 4.24 -4.08
N LEU A 68 -11.63 4.46 -3.64
CA LEU A 68 -12.57 5.34 -4.34
C LEU A 68 -12.08 6.79 -4.40
N LEU A 69 -11.50 7.30 -3.32
CA LEU A 69 -10.87 8.61 -3.28
C LEU A 69 -9.72 8.69 -4.30
N SER A 70 -8.84 7.68 -4.31
CA SER A 70 -7.72 7.58 -5.25
C SER A 70 -8.20 7.58 -6.71
N LEU A 71 -9.23 6.77 -7.02
CA LEU A 71 -9.83 6.71 -8.35
C LEU A 71 -10.45 8.06 -8.74
N GLY A 72 -11.18 8.70 -7.83
CA GLY A 72 -11.77 10.02 -8.05
C GLY A 72 -10.71 11.08 -8.35
N THR A 73 -9.61 11.10 -7.58
CA THR A 73 -8.48 12.00 -7.81
C THR A 73 -7.78 11.74 -9.15
N ALA A 74 -7.54 10.46 -9.50
CA ALA A 74 -6.95 10.09 -10.78
C ALA A 74 -7.83 10.52 -11.97
N CYS A 75 -9.13 10.24 -11.92
CA CYS A 75 -10.10 10.65 -12.93
C CYS A 75 -10.17 12.17 -13.08
N TYR A 76 -10.24 12.91 -11.96
CA TYR A 76 -10.26 14.37 -11.97
C TYR A 76 -9.00 14.93 -12.65
N ALA A 77 -7.82 14.44 -12.28
CA ALA A 77 -6.58 14.94 -12.84
C ALA A 77 -6.39 14.55 -14.32
N ALA A 78 -6.83 13.35 -14.72
CA ALA A 78 -6.85 12.93 -16.12
C ALA A 78 -7.75 13.82 -16.98
N LEU A 79 -8.96 14.15 -16.49
CA LEU A 79 -9.87 15.07 -17.18
C LEU A 79 -9.32 16.49 -17.24
N ALA A 80 -8.72 16.98 -16.14
CA ALA A 80 -8.10 18.30 -16.10
C ALA A 80 -6.92 18.40 -17.10
N TYR A 81 -6.09 17.35 -17.18
CA TYR A 81 -5.00 17.29 -18.14
C TYR A 81 -5.50 17.17 -19.58
N ALA A 82 -6.48 16.30 -19.86
CA ALA A 82 -7.12 16.19 -21.16
C ALA A 82 -7.69 17.54 -21.63
N SER A 83 -8.38 18.25 -20.73
CA SER A 83 -8.92 19.58 -21.02
C SER A 83 -7.83 20.61 -21.34
N LEU A 84 -6.75 20.64 -20.55
CA LEU A 84 -5.61 21.53 -20.78
C LEU A 84 -4.93 21.22 -22.11
N SER A 85 -4.63 19.95 -22.38
CA SER A 85 -3.99 19.49 -23.62
C SER A 85 -4.84 19.83 -24.85
N PHE A 86 -6.15 19.60 -24.78
CA PHE A 86 -7.06 19.97 -25.88
C PHE A 86 -7.08 21.49 -26.13
N ARG A 87 -7.11 22.31 -25.07
CA ARG A 87 -7.11 23.78 -25.20
C ARG A 87 -5.82 24.31 -25.83
N VAL A 88 -4.67 23.75 -25.45
CA VAL A 88 -3.36 24.12 -26.04
C VAL A 88 -3.35 23.75 -27.52
N TRP A 89 -3.70 22.51 -27.86
CA TRP A 89 -3.78 22.05 -29.25
C TRP A 89 -4.75 22.90 -30.10
N ALA A 90 -5.93 23.22 -29.57
CA ALA A 90 -6.93 24.02 -30.27
C ALA A 90 -6.46 25.46 -30.50
N ALA A 91 -5.77 26.06 -29.53
CA ALA A 91 -5.21 27.41 -29.63
C ALA A 91 -4.10 27.50 -30.70
N GLU A 92 -3.19 26.51 -30.75
CA GLU A 92 -2.12 26.45 -31.75
C GLU A 92 -2.65 26.28 -33.19
N ARG A 93 -3.82 25.68 -33.35
CA ARG A 93 -4.47 25.41 -34.64
C ARG A 93 -5.55 26.44 -35.01
N GLY A 94 -5.88 27.39 -34.13
CA GLY A 94 -6.96 28.36 -34.36
C GLY A 94 -8.36 27.74 -34.47
N VAL A 95 -8.61 26.59 -33.83
CA VAL A 95 -9.90 25.88 -33.90
C VAL A 95 -10.86 26.43 -32.84
N VAL A 96 -11.95 27.07 -33.28
CA VAL A 96 -12.91 27.75 -32.38
C VAL A 96 -14.24 27.00 -32.20
N GLU A 97 -14.71 26.24 -33.19
CA GLU A 97 -16.15 25.92 -33.27
C GLU A 97 -16.57 24.46 -33.06
N LYS A 98 -15.72 23.45 -33.29
CA LYS A 98 -16.12 22.03 -33.16
C LYS A 98 -15.07 21.18 -32.44
N PRO A 99 -15.44 20.34 -31.46
CA PRO A 99 -14.50 19.47 -30.77
C PRO A 99 -14.00 18.37 -31.72
N GLN A 100 -12.78 18.54 -32.24
CA GLN A 100 -12.11 17.54 -33.08
C GLN A 100 -11.30 16.57 -32.20
N SER A 101 -11.97 15.86 -31.29
CA SER A 101 -11.31 15.00 -30.30
C SER A 101 -10.41 13.94 -30.93
N VAL A 102 -10.85 13.29 -32.01
CA VAL A 102 -10.06 12.28 -32.72
C VAL A 102 -8.80 12.88 -33.33
N ARG A 103 -8.88 14.09 -33.89
CA ARG A 103 -7.73 14.78 -34.48
C ARG A 103 -6.75 15.26 -33.41
N TRP A 104 -7.26 15.78 -32.30
CA TRP A 104 -6.44 16.13 -31.13
C TRP A 104 -5.65 14.92 -30.60
N LEU A 105 -6.33 13.78 -30.44
CA LEU A 105 -5.69 12.52 -30.01
C LEU A 105 -4.73 11.94 -31.06
N ALA A 106 -4.94 12.21 -32.34
CA ALA A 106 -4.02 11.81 -33.41
C ALA A 106 -2.73 12.64 -33.41
N ASP A 107 -2.85 13.94 -33.14
CA ASP A 107 -1.75 14.90 -33.19
C ASP A 107 -0.93 14.92 -31.88
N THR A 108 -1.56 14.58 -30.74
CA THR A 108 -0.96 14.79 -29.42
C THR A 108 -0.60 13.47 -28.74
N PRO A 109 0.67 13.19 -28.43
CA PRO A 109 1.09 11.99 -27.73
C PRO A 109 0.87 12.12 -26.20
N ILE A 110 -0.39 12.23 -25.78
CA ILE A 110 -0.83 12.56 -24.40
C ILE A 110 -0.09 11.80 -23.30
N TYR A 111 0.13 10.49 -23.47
CA TYR A 111 0.83 9.70 -22.45
C TYR A 111 2.32 10.05 -22.37
N GLN A 112 2.98 10.20 -23.51
CA GLN A 112 4.39 10.57 -23.54
C GLN A 112 4.56 11.95 -22.91
N ASP A 113 3.75 12.91 -23.33
CA ASP A 113 3.76 14.28 -22.81
C ASP A 113 3.52 14.30 -21.29
N ALA A 114 2.53 13.55 -20.78
CA ALA A 114 2.24 13.48 -19.35
C ALA A 114 3.47 13.04 -18.53
N PHE A 115 4.10 11.93 -18.92
CA PHE A 115 5.28 11.43 -18.20
C PHE A 115 6.49 12.33 -18.40
N GLU A 116 6.65 12.92 -19.59
CA GLU A 116 7.76 13.81 -19.91
C GLU A 116 7.66 15.11 -19.10
N ILE A 117 6.47 15.70 -18.98
CA ILE A 117 6.22 16.89 -18.14
C ILE A 117 6.64 16.64 -16.68
N VAL A 118 6.41 15.44 -16.16
CA VAL A 118 6.82 15.05 -14.80
C VAL A 118 8.34 14.88 -14.73
N ALA A 119 8.97 14.26 -15.73
CA ALA A 119 10.39 13.95 -15.73
C ALA A 119 11.31 15.14 -16.06
N GLU A 120 10.83 16.10 -16.85
CA GLU A 120 11.63 17.20 -17.42
C GLU A 120 12.20 18.14 -16.36
N LYS A 121 11.39 18.57 -15.39
CA LYS A 121 11.82 19.55 -14.37
C LYS A 121 12.13 18.86 -13.06
N ALA A 122 13.29 19.15 -12.49
CA ALA A 122 13.75 18.55 -11.22
C ALA A 122 12.70 18.62 -10.09
N ARG A 123 11.94 19.72 -10.00
CA ARG A 123 10.89 19.89 -8.99
C ARG A 123 9.66 18.99 -9.20
N ARG A 124 9.29 18.75 -10.45
CA ARG A 124 8.17 17.87 -10.81
C ARG A 124 8.60 16.41 -10.67
N PHE A 125 9.83 16.11 -11.10
CA PHE A 125 10.43 14.79 -10.99
C PHE A 125 10.57 14.33 -9.54
N TRP A 126 10.79 15.25 -8.60
CA TRP A 126 10.81 14.94 -7.16
C TRP A 126 9.55 14.22 -6.68
N TRP A 127 8.36 14.59 -7.19
CA TRP A 127 7.12 13.87 -6.91
C TRP A 127 7.02 12.56 -7.70
N GLY A 128 7.33 12.59 -9.01
CA GLY A 128 7.26 11.41 -9.87
C GLY A 128 8.15 10.25 -9.41
N GLN A 129 9.37 10.59 -9.00
CA GLN A 129 10.35 9.62 -8.52
C GLN A 129 9.86 8.90 -7.25
N GLN A 130 9.11 9.56 -6.36
CA GLN A 130 8.59 8.89 -5.16
C GLN A 130 7.63 7.75 -5.50
N LEU A 131 6.72 7.95 -6.46
CA LEU A 131 5.85 6.88 -6.95
C LEU A 131 6.66 5.77 -7.62
N ASP A 132 7.52 6.13 -8.56
CA ASP A 132 8.30 5.14 -9.32
C ASP A 132 9.18 4.28 -8.40
N LEU A 133 9.82 4.89 -7.39
CA LEU A 133 10.59 4.16 -6.39
C LEU A 133 9.71 3.31 -5.46
N SER A 134 8.51 3.77 -5.10
CA SER A 134 7.59 3.04 -4.21
C SER A 134 6.91 1.84 -4.91
N ILE A 135 6.74 1.91 -6.24
CA ILE A 135 6.26 0.78 -7.04
C ILE A 135 7.21 -0.42 -6.97
N VAL A 136 8.51 -0.21 -6.74
CA VAL A 136 9.50 -1.30 -6.64
C VAL A 136 9.24 -2.23 -5.44
N PRO A 137 9.28 -1.78 -4.17
CA PRO A 137 8.94 -2.64 -3.03
C PRO A 137 7.48 -3.12 -3.08
N TRP A 138 6.57 -2.32 -3.64
CA TRP A 138 5.20 -2.73 -3.91
C TRP A 138 5.12 -3.97 -4.82
N SER A 139 5.87 -3.98 -5.93
CA SER A 139 5.87 -5.11 -6.87
C SER A 139 6.41 -6.39 -6.24
N VAL A 140 7.41 -6.26 -5.35
CA VAL A 140 7.93 -7.38 -4.57
C VAL A 140 6.85 -7.90 -3.61
N LEU A 141 6.17 -7.02 -2.87
CA LEU A 141 5.06 -7.38 -1.98
C LEU A 141 3.95 -8.13 -2.73
N VAL A 142 3.47 -7.59 -3.86
CA VAL A 142 2.40 -8.23 -4.64
C VAL A 142 2.85 -9.60 -5.14
N ALA A 143 4.11 -9.76 -5.54
CA ALA A 143 4.64 -11.05 -5.98
C ALA A 143 4.79 -12.07 -4.84
N THR A 144 5.28 -11.64 -3.68
CA THR A 144 5.52 -12.51 -2.52
C THR A 144 4.22 -12.81 -1.79
N GLU A 145 3.58 -11.79 -1.21
CA GLU A 145 2.39 -11.91 -0.38
C GLU A 145 1.16 -12.30 -1.20
N GLY A 146 1.01 -11.72 -2.38
CA GLY A 146 -0.10 -12.03 -3.25
C GLY A 146 -0.12 -13.51 -3.63
N THR A 147 1.05 -14.10 -3.88
CA THR A 147 1.11 -15.52 -4.18
C THR A 147 1.03 -16.37 -2.92
N ARG A 148 1.68 -15.96 -1.82
CA ARG A 148 1.64 -16.67 -0.53
C ARG A 148 0.21 -16.89 -0.05
N ARG A 149 -0.65 -15.88 -0.21
CA ARG A 149 -2.07 -15.91 0.17
C ARG A 149 -3.01 -16.45 -0.92
N GLY A 150 -2.47 -16.84 -2.08
CA GLY A 150 -3.27 -17.35 -3.19
C GLY A 150 -4.24 -16.30 -3.77
N ILE A 151 -3.91 -15.01 -3.71
CA ILE A 151 -4.74 -13.94 -4.26
C ILE A 151 -4.76 -14.09 -5.79
N SER A 152 -5.96 -14.19 -6.35
CA SER A 152 -6.13 -14.35 -7.79
C SER A 152 -5.83 -13.04 -8.54
N ASN A 153 -5.42 -13.15 -9.81
CA ASN A 153 -5.21 -11.99 -10.70
C ASN A 153 -4.21 -10.93 -10.19
N LEU A 154 -3.10 -11.34 -9.57
CA LEU A 154 -2.02 -10.42 -9.12
C LEU A 154 -1.57 -9.41 -10.18
N PHE A 155 -1.51 -9.86 -11.43
CA PHE A 155 -1.17 -9.01 -12.57
C PHE A 155 -2.12 -7.81 -12.71
N ALA A 156 -3.41 -7.97 -12.39
CA ALA A 156 -4.39 -6.90 -12.47
C ALA A 156 -4.10 -5.78 -11.46
N PHE A 157 -3.68 -6.12 -10.22
CA PHE A 157 -3.26 -5.12 -9.23
C PHE A 157 -2.05 -4.32 -9.73
N GLN A 158 -1.05 -5.00 -10.31
CA GLN A 158 0.13 -4.34 -10.87
C GLN A 158 -0.24 -3.46 -12.08
N CYS A 159 -1.16 -3.91 -12.95
CA CYS A 159 -1.67 -3.10 -14.05
C CYS A 159 -2.39 -1.85 -13.55
N LEU A 160 -3.26 -1.96 -12.55
CA LEU A 160 -3.98 -0.82 -11.99
C LEU A 160 -3.03 0.22 -11.37
N ALA A 161 -1.89 -0.21 -10.80
CA ALA A 161 -0.87 0.70 -10.29
C ALA A 161 -0.26 1.60 -11.38
N HIS A 162 -0.24 1.13 -12.63
CA HIS A 162 0.29 1.88 -13.78
C HIS A 162 -0.78 2.56 -14.62
N LEU A 163 -1.99 1.99 -14.68
CA LEU A 163 -3.10 2.52 -15.48
C LEU A 163 -3.88 3.60 -14.74
N VAL A 164 -4.10 3.45 -13.43
CA VAL A 164 -4.91 4.39 -12.64
C VAL A 164 -4.00 5.18 -11.71
N SER A 165 -3.50 4.54 -10.65
CA SER A 165 -2.65 5.15 -9.64
C SER A 165 -2.12 4.07 -8.70
N LEU A 166 -0.97 4.33 -8.05
CA LEU A 166 -0.40 3.40 -7.07
C LEU A 166 -1.33 3.26 -5.86
N SER A 167 -1.86 4.37 -5.33
CA SER A 167 -2.72 4.35 -4.15
C SER A 167 -4.02 3.59 -4.41
N PHE A 168 -4.60 3.68 -5.61
CA PHE A 168 -5.79 2.90 -5.97
C PHE A 168 -5.51 1.39 -5.90
N ALA A 169 -4.44 0.94 -6.54
CA ALA A 169 -4.05 -0.47 -6.55
C ALA A 169 -3.66 -0.97 -5.15
N GLN A 170 -2.91 -0.17 -4.38
CA GLN A 170 -2.53 -0.48 -3.00
C GLN A 170 -3.73 -0.73 -2.11
N ASN A 171 -4.68 0.19 -2.10
CA ASN A 171 -5.86 0.09 -1.26
C ASN A 171 -6.73 -1.13 -1.63
N LEU A 172 -6.90 -1.43 -2.93
CA LEU A 172 -7.62 -2.64 -3.36
C LEU A 172 -6.91 -3.93 -2.93
N PHE A 173 -5.58 -3.94 -2.97
CA PHE A 173 -4.81 -5.10 -2.51
C PHE A 173 -4.83 -5.22 -0.99
N PHE A 174 -4.82 -4.12 -0.22
CA PHE A 174 -5.03 -4.18 1.22
C PHE A 174 -6.39 -4.78 1.56
N VAL A 175 -7.44 -4.45 0.79
CA VAL A 175 -8.72 -5.16 0.87
C VAL A 175 -8.55 -6.64 0.55
N ALA A 176 -7.77 -6.99 -0.48
CA ALA A 176 -7.47 -8.39 -0.79
C ALA A 176 -6.78 -9.12 0.37
N LEU A 177 -5.77 -8.52 1.00
CA LEU A 177 -5.05 -9.07 2.15
C LEU A 177 -5.99 -9.27 3.35
N LEU A 178 -6.91 -8.33 3.61
CA LEU A 178 -7.93 -8.47 4.66
C LEU A 178 -8.94 -9.59 4.39
N LEU A 179 -9.22 -9.85 3.11
CA LEU A 179 -10.16 -10.89 2.67
C LEU A 179 -9.48 -12.26 2.44
N THR A 180 -8.15 -12.34 2.50
CA THR A 180 -7.38 -13.58 2.32
C THR A 180 -6.32 -13.73 3.43
N PRO A 181 -6.75 -13.91 4.69
CA PRO A 181 -5.82 -14.09 5.80
C PRO A 181 -5.00 -15.38 5.68
N THR A 182 -5.62 -16.47 5.23
CA THR A 182 -4.95 -17.74 4.92
C THR A 182 -5.17 -18.09 3.45
N PRO A 183 -4.28 -18.89 2.82
CA PRO A 183 -4.47 -19.33 1.45
C PRO A 183 -5.83 -20.00 1.29
N LEU A 184 -6.55 -19.61 0.22
CA LEU A 184 -7.83 -20.21 -0.13
C LEU A 184 -7.63 -21.70 -0.48
N PRO A 185 -8.56 -22.59 -0.09
CA PRO A 185 -8.48 -24.01 -0.43
C PRO A 185 -8.34 -24.22 -1.95
N GLU A 186 -7.36 -25.05 -2.35
CA GLU A 186 -7.21 -25.46 -3.74
C GLU A 186 -8.44 -26.25 -4.20
N GLY A 187 -9.08 -25.79 -5.27
CA GLY A 187 -10.29 -26.41 -5.83
C GLY A 187 -11.46 -25.46 -6.00
N ILE A 188 -11.50 -24.36 -5.25
CA ILE A 188 -12.58 -23.37 -5.37
C ILE A 188 -12.46 -22.54 -6.67
N GLN A 189 -11.25 -22.44 -7.23
CA GLN A 189 -11.00 -21.68 -8.45
C GLN A 189 -10.60 -22.59 -9.61
N ALA A 190 -11.49 -22.72 -10.59
CA ALA A 190 -11.13 -23.32 -11.87
C ALA A 190 -9.97 -22.54 -12.50
N PRO A 191 -8.89 -23.22 -12.94
CA PRO A 191 -7.75 -22.54 -13.52
C PRO A 191 -8.19 -21.76 -14.77
N SER A 192 -7.82 -20.49 -14.82
CA SER A 192 -8.08 -19.65 -16.00
C SER A 192 -7.50 -20.31 -17.25
N ARG A 193 -8.04 -19.98 -18.44
CA ARG A 193 -7.50 -20.51 -19.71
C ARG A 193 -5.99 -20.25 -19.83
N PHE A 194 -5.55 -19.06 -19.42
CA PHE A 194 -4.15 -18.71 -19.35
C PHE A 194 -3.36 -19.57 -18.35
N ALA A 195 -3.90 -19.81 -17.15
CA ALA A 195 -3.25 -20.68 -16.17
C ALA A 195 -3.10 -22.11 -16.68
N ARG A 196 -4.08 -22.65 -17.42
CA ARG A 196 -3.98 -23.97 -18.06
C ARG A 196 -2.89 -24.02 -19.11
N VAL A 197 -2.86 -23.04 -20.03
CA VAL A 197 -1.80 -22.96 -21.06
C VAL A 197 -0.43 -22.79 -20.40
N ARG A 198 -0.31 -21.90 -19.41
CA ARG A 198 0.92 -21.71 -18.65
C ARG A 198 1.36 -23.00 -17.96
N ASN A 199 0.45 -23.70 -17.29
CA ASN A 199 0.77 -24.94 -16.58
C ASN A 199 1.13 -26.09 -17.53
N ALA A 200 0.73 -26.01 -18.81
CA ALA A 200 1.19 -26.93 -19.84
C ALA A 200 2.63 -26.65 -20.30
N ILE A 201 3.05 -25.38 -20.28
CA ILE A 201 4.41 -24.96 -20.68
C ILE A 201 5.39 -25.02 -19.51
N PHE A 202 4.95 -24.61 -18.32
CA PHE A 202 5.75 -24.51 -17.11
C PHE A 202 5.17 -25.40 -16.02
N THR A 203 6.03 -26.20 -15.39
CA THR A 203 5.64 -27.08 -14.29
C THR A 203 4.99 -26.28 -13.15
N PRO A 204 3.83 -26.72 -12.63
CA PRO A 204 3.20 -26.08 -11.49
C PRO A 204 4.16 -26.08 -10.30
N LYS A 205 4.21 -24.95 -9.59
CA LYS A 205 5.16 -24.75 -8.50
C LYS A 205 4.55 -25.24 -7.19
N PRO A 206 5.34 -25.83 -6.29
CA PRO A 206 4.88 -26.14 -4.93
C PRO A 206 4.34 -24.89 -4.22
N ARG A 207 3.36 -25.06 -3.32
CA ARG A 207 2.71 -23.95 -2.60
C ARG A 207 3.71 -23.03 -1.89
N ASP A 208 4.73 -23.62 -1.26
CA ASP A 208 5.75 -22.89 -0.48
C ASP A 208 7.01 -22.55 -1.29
N TRP A 209 6.93 -22.64 -2.61
CA TRP A 209 8.05 -22.27 -3.47
C TRP A 209 8.21 -20.75 -3.51
N VAL A 210 9.44 -20.28 -3.27
CA VAL A 210 9.80 -18.86 -3.33
C VAL A 210 10.94 -18.65 -4.30
N LEU A 211 10.81 -17.61 -5.14
CA LEU A 211 11.84 -17.21 -6.08
C LEU A 211 13.10 -16.81 -5.31
N SER A 212 14.28 -17.21 -5.81
CA SER A 212 15.52 -16.88 -5.11
C SER A 212 15.66 -15.36 -4.90
N PRO A 213 16.08 -14.91 -3.71
CA PRO A 213 16.25 -13.49 -3.39
C PRO A 213 17.22 -12.76 -4.33
N ARG A 214 18.19 -13.48 -4.90
CA ARG A 214 19.15 -12.93 -5.88
C ARG A 214 18.47 -12.51 -7.19
N LEU A 215 17.51 -13.31 -7.68
CA LEU A 215 16.76 -12.95 -8.88
C LEU A 215 15.83 -11.77 -8.63
N LEU A 216 15.19 -11.71 -7.45
CA LEU A 216 14.43 -10.54 -7.03
C LEU A 216 15.34 -9.29 -6.95
N LEU A 217 16.52 -9.40 -6.37
CA LEU A 217 17.49 -8.31 -6.33
C LEU A 217 17.87 -7.82 -7.74
N LEU A 218 18.08 -8.72 -8.70
CA LEU A 218 18.35 -8.35 -10.09
C LEU A 218 17.20 -7.54 -10.70
N THR A 219 15.94 -7.95 -10.46
CA THR A 219 14.78 -7.17 -10.94
C THR A 219 14.71 -5.79 -10.30
N VAL A 220 14.97 -5.70 -9.01
CA VAL A 220 14.99 -4.44 -8.25
C VAL A 220 16.08 -3.52 -8.79
N LEU A 221 17.28 -4.04 -9.05
CA LEU A 221 18.39 -3.28 -9.66
C LEU A 221 18.02 -2.76 -11.06
N ALA A 222 17.38 -3.58 -11.90
CA ALA A 222 16.92 -3.17 -13.22
C ALA A 222 15.86 -2.06 -13.14
N SER A 223 14.88 -2.18 -12.23
CA SER A 223 13.88 -1.14 -11.97
C SER A 223 14.54 0.17 -11.54
N TYR A 224 15.40 0.17 -10.51
CA TYR A 224 16.06 1.39 -10.07
C TYR A 224 16.97 2.00 -11.15
N GLY A 225 17.69 1.17 -11.91
CA GLY A 225 18.55 1.62 -13.00
C GLY A 225 17.78 2.37 -14.10
N THR A 226 16.57 1.90 -14.45
CA THR A 226 15.72 2.60 -15.42
C THR A 226 15.10 3.87 -14.85
N ILE A 227 14.66 3.87 -13.58
CA ILE A 227 14.12 5.06 -12.91
C ILE A 227 15.17 6.18 -12.83
N LEU A 228 16.43 5.84 -12.52
CA LEU A 228 17.53 6.80 -12.47
C LEU A 228 17.78 7.48 -13.84
N ARG A 229 17.48 6.79 -14.94
CA ARG A 229 17.68 7.28 -16.31
C ARG A 229 16.56 8.19 -16.82
N LEU A 230 15.36 8.14 -16.21
CA LEU A 230 14.18 8.92 -16.66
C LEU A 230 14.46 10.42 -16.85
N PRO A 231 15.00 11.17 -15.87
CA PRO A 231 15.19 12.61 -16.03
C PRO A 231 16.24 12.96 -17.09
N TYR A 232 17.15 12.04 -17.41
CA TYR A 232 18.16 12.24 -18.48
C TYR A 232 17.62 11.88 -19.86
N ALA A 233 16.57 11.07 -19.92
CA ALA A 233 15.92 10.69 -21.17
C ALA A 233 14.82 11.69 -21.57
N ALA A 234 14.30 12.49 -20.65
CA ALA A 234 13.32 13.55 -20.93
C ALA A 234 13.86 14.53 -21.98
N GLY A 235 13.04 14.91 -22.95
CA GLY A 235 13.42 15.73 -24.10
C GLY A 235 14.12 14.97 -25.23
N THR A 236 14.31 13.65 -25.11
CA THR A 236 15.03 12.84 -26.10
C THR A 236 14.14 11.77 -26.74
N ALA A 237 14.49 11.33 -27.96
CA ALA A 237 13.83 10.22 -28.64
C ALA A 237 13.94 8.86 -27.89
N SER A 238 14.75 8.79 -26.83
CA SER A 238 14.87 7.59 -25.99
C SER A 238 13.83 7.52 -24.86
N PHE A 239 13.11 8.62 -24.58
CA PHE A 239 12.23 8.73 -23.42
C PHE A 239 11.20 7.59 -23.33
N SER A 240 10.44 7.36 -24.40
CA SER A 240 9.40 6.32 -24.44
C SER A 240 9.96 4.91 -24.24
N ARG A 241 11.19 4.64 -24.67
CA ARG A 241 11.87 3.34 -24.44
C ARG A 241 12.28 3.18 -22.98
N VAL A 242 12.86 4.22 -22.37
CA VAL A 242 13.27 4.20 -20.97
C VAL A 242 12.05 4.10 -20.05
N LEU A 243 10.99 4.84 -20.36
CA LEU A 243 9.71 4.76 -19.66
C LEU A 243 9.05 3.38 -19.81
N GLY A 244 9.00 2.84 -21.03
CA GLY A 244 8.48 1.49 -21.26
C GLY A 244 9.26 0.44 -20.46
N ALA A 245 10.59 0.54 -20.43
CA ALA A 245 11.43 -0.36 -19.64
C ALA A 245 11.21 -0.21 -18.13
N SER A 246 11.07 1.03 -17.62
CA SER A 246 10.82 1.25 -16.19
C SER A 246 9.47 0.67 -15.75
N ARG A 247 8.44 0.77 -16.60
CA ARG A 247 7.14 0.14 -16.36
C ARG A 247 7.17 -1.38 -16.55
N ALA A 248 7.95 -1.90 -17.48
CA ALA A 248 8.03 -3.35 -17.70
C ALA A 248 8.75 -4.08 -16.56
N PHE A 249 9.84 -3.52 -16.03
CA PHE A 249 10.62 -4.18 -14.98
C PHE A 249 9.89 -4.30 -13.65
N THR A 250 8.88 -3.47 -13.36
CA THR A 250 8.03 -3.63 -12.15
C THR A 250 7.14 -4.88 -12.22
N PHE A 251 6.89 -5.44 -13.41
CA PHE A 251 6.20 -6.73 -13.55
C PHE A 251 7.14 -7.92 -13.40
N ALA A 252 8.46 -7.71 -13.46
CA ALA A 252 9.43 -8.80 -13.48
C ALA A 252 9.34 -9.73 -12.26
N PRO A 253 9.14 -9.25 -11.00
CA PRO A 253 8.94 -10.15 -9.85
C PRO A 253 7.78 -11.13 -10.05
N LEU A 254 6.65 -10.65 -10.59
CA LEU A 254 5.46 -11.47 -10.87
C LEU A 254 5.70 -12.43 -12.04
N VAL A 255 6.26 -11.93 -13.14
CA VAL A 255 6.48 -12.71 -14.36
C VAL A 255 7.51 -13.81 -14.10
N LEU A 256 8.66 -13.48 -13.50
CA LEU A 256 9.69 -14.47 -13.14
C LEU A 256 9.13 -15.50 -12.17
N ARG A 257 8.34 -15.09 -11.18
CA ARG A 257 7.69 -16.06 -10.29
C ARG A 257 6.73 -16.98 -11.04
N SER A 258 6.11 -16.56 -12.13
CA SER A 258 5.22 -17.43 -12.92
C SER A 258 5.94 -18.34 -13.92
N VAL A 259 7.07 -17.89 -14.48
CA VAL A 259 7.77 -18.53 -15.61
C VAL A 259 9.05 -19.26 -15.19
N ALA A 260 9.68 -18.88 -14.07
CA ALA A 260 10.97 -19.43 -13.67
C ALA A 260 10.91 -20.96 -13.43
N PRO A 261 11.95 -21.71 -13.80
CA PRO A 261 12.12 -23.11 -13.41
C PRO A 261 12.07 -23.31 -11.89
N ILE A 262 11.67 -24.51 -11.44
CA ILE A 262 11.64 -24.86 -10.00
C ILE A 262 13.03 -24.68 -9.35
N SER A 263 14.11 -24.95 -10.09
CA SER A 263 15.50 -24.80 -9.63
C SER A 263 15.92 -23.36 -9.32
N TRP A 264 15.17 -22.35 -9.78
CA TRP A 264 15.49 -20.94 -9.52
C TRP A 264 14.98 -20.44 -8.17
N GLY A 265 14.31 -21.30 -7.41
CA GLY A 265 13.80 -21.00 -6.10
C GLY A 265 13.95 -22.20 -5.17
N SER A 266 13.47 -22.01 -3.95
CA SER A 266 13.52 -23.02 -2.89
C SER A 266 12.12 -23.21 -2.32
N VAL A 267 11.74 -24.46 -2.06
CA VAL A 267 10.57 -24.77 -1.23
C VAL A 267 10.96 -24.50 0.21
N GLN A 268 10.21 -23.63 0.89
CA GLN A 268 10.49 -23.30 2.28
C GLN A 268 9.73 -24.25 3.19
N SER A 269 10.45 -25.04 3.98
CA SER A 269 9.87 -25.88 5.04
C SER A 269 9.44 -25.08 6.28
N GLY A 270 9.67 -23.75 6.30
CA GLY A 270 9.17 -22.86 7.36
C GLY A 270 9.39 -21.37 7.05
N ARG A 271 8.53 -20.52 7.63
CA ARG A 271 8.46 -19.06 7.40
C ARG A 271 9.80 -18.31 7.64
N ARG A 272 10.69 -18.85 8.48
CA ARG A 272 11.95 -18.20 8.88
C ARG A 272 13.14 -18.50 7.96
N ALA A 273 13.11 -19.56 7.14
CA ALA A 273 14.30 -20.05 6.44
C ALA A 273 14.93 -19.03 5.47
N ASN A 274 14.13 -18.12 4.89
CA ASN A 274 14.61 -17.04 4.00
C ASN A 274 14.35 -15.63 4.53
N ALA A 275 13.94 -15.49 5.80
CA ALA A 275 13.64 -14.20 6.40
C ALA A 275 14.83 -13.23 6.28
N ALA A 276 16.04 -13.69 6.57
CA ALA A 276 17.27 -12.89 6.46
C ALA A 276 17.52 -12.35 5.04
N ALA A 277 17.22 -13.15 4.00
CA ALA A 277 17.44 -12.72 2.63
C ALA A 277 16.40 -11.69 2.17
N PHE A 278 15.14 -11.82 2.60
CA PHE A 278 14.12 -10.79 2.39
C PHE A 278 14.43 -9.51 3.18
N VAL A 279 14.91 -9.64 4.42
CA VAL A 279 15.38 -8.49 5.21
C VAL A 279 16.43 -7.70 4.44
N ASN A 280 17.45 -8.40 3.92
CA ASN A 280 18.50 -7.76 3.11
C ASN A 280 17.96 -7.12 1.83
N LEU A 281 16.98 -7.75 1.16
CA LEU A 281 16.37 -7.20 -0.05
C LEU A 281 15.60 -5.90 0.23
N PHE A 282 14.74 -5.88 1.24
CA PHE A 282 13.97 -4.69 1.61
C PHE A 282 14.86 -3.58 2.17
N ARG A 283 15.89 -3.94 2.95
CA ARG A 283 16.94 -3.01 3.39
C ARG A 283 17.69 -2.39 2.21
N PHE A 284 18.03 -3.18 1.20
CA PHE A 284 18.63 -2.66 -0.02
C PHE A 284 17.70 -1.68 -0.75
N MET A 285 16.41 -2.02 -0.88
CA MET A 285 15.41 -1.12 -1.47
C MET A 285 15.26 0.18 -0.67
N ALA A 286 15.22 0.10 0.66
CA ALA A 286 15.14 1.26 1.55
C ALA A 286 16.35 2.20 1.37
N VAL A 287 17.57 1.66 1.48
CA VAL A 287 18.81 2.45 1.33
C VAL A 287 18.91 3.07 -0.06
N THR A 288 18.69 2.28 -1.11
CA THR A 288 18.75 2.77 -2.49
C THR A 288 17.72 3.87 -2.73
N SER A 289 16.50 3.70 -2.19
CA SER A 289 15.44 4.70 -2.31
C SER A 289 15.79 6.00 -1.58
N VAL A 290 16.35 5.93 -0.37
CA VAL A 290 16.81 7.12 0.38
C VAL A 290 17.90 7.85 -0.38
N VAL A 291 18.87 7.14 -0.94
CA VAL A 291 19.94 7.75 -1.74
C VAL A 291 19.35 8.45 -2.97
N LEU A 292 18.51 7.75 -3.74
CA LEU A 292 17.93 8.30 -4.97
C LEU A 292 16.98 9.46 -4.70
N HIS A 293 16.16 9.38 -3.65
CA HIS A 293 15.25 10.44 -3.24
C HIS A 293 16.02 11.64 -2.66
N GLY A 294 17.07 11.40 -1.87
CA GLY A 294 17.97 12.44 -1.38
C GLY A 294 18.66 13.18 -2.52
N MET A 295 19.15 12.46 -3.54
CA MET A 295 19.71 13.06 -4.75
C MET A 295 18.70 13.92 -5.51
N ALA A 296 17.46 13.45 -5.69
CA ALA A 296 16.41 14.25 -6.33
C ALA A 296 16.00 15.45 -5.48
N THR A 297 15.98 15.32 -4.17
CA THR A 297 15.69 16.42 -3.23
C THR A 297 16.76 17.50 -3.35
N LEU A 298 18.04 17.14 -3.31
CA LEU A 298 19.15 18.09 -3.47
C LEU A 298 19.10 18.79 -4.84
N ARG A 299 18.84 18.04 -5.92
CA ARG A 299 18.68 18.61 -7.26
C ARG A 299 17.47 19.53 -7.37
N GLY A 300 16.33 19.13 -6.81
CA GLY A 300 15.10 19.91 -6.77
C GLY A 300 15.25 21.21 -5.98
N LEU A 301 15.90 21.16 -4.81
CA LEU A 301 16.22 22.34 -4.01
C LEU A 301 17.17 23.27 -4.75
N ARG A 302 18.29 22.73 -5.29
CA ARG A 302 19.26 23.51 -6.05
C ARG A 302 18.63 24.19 -7.26
N TYR A 303 17.73 23.51 -7.97
CA TYR A 303 17.01 24.04 -9.12
C TYR A 303 16.06 25.19 -8.75
N ASN A 304 15.47 25.19 -7.55
CA ASN A 304 14.52 26.20 -7.11
C ASN A 304 15.12 27.31 -6.24
N LEU A 305 16.42 27.26 -5.93
CA LEU A 305 17.09 28.27 -5.13
C LEU A 305 16.98 29.64 -5.84
N PRO A 306 16.32 30.64 -5.21
CA PRO A 306 16.28 31.96 -5.78
C PRO A 306 17.68 32.59 -5.77
N GLN A 307 17.87 33.56 -6.68
CA GLN A 307 19.07 34.40 -6.71
C GLN A 307 19.29 35.06 -5.34
N ALA A 308 20.56 35.23 -4.98
CA ALA A 308 20.97 35.79 -3.69
C ALA A 308 20.49 37.23 -3.51
N HIS A 309 20.38 37.97 -4.61
CA HIS A 309 19.92 39.35 -4.61
C HIS A 309 18.53 39.45 -5.21
N TYR A 310 17.73 40.38 -4.72
CA TYR A 310 16.48 40.78 -5.37
C TYR A 310 16.38 42.29 -5.46
N HIS A 311 15.71 42.76 -6.51
CA HIS A 311 15.40 44.17 -6.63
C HIS A 311 14.16 44.44 -5.79
N ARG A 312 14.35 45.15 -4.67
CA ARG A 312 13.24 45.77 -3.96
C ARG A 312 12.88 47.03 -4.72
N HIS A 313 11.67 47.10 -5.27
CA HIS A 313 11.16 48.36 -5.81
C HIS A 313 10.84 49.30 -4.64
N SER A 314 11.88 49.95 -4.10
CA SER A 314 11.71 51.09 -3.22
C SER A 314 11.36 52.29 -4.09
N ARG A 315 10.23 52.94 -3.80
CA ARG A 315 9.76 54.13 -4.52
C ARG A 315 10.77 55.29 -4.49
N PHE A 316 11.69 55.29 -3.53
CA PHE A 316 12.66 56.37 -3.31
C PHE A 316 14.12 56.00 -3.60
N LEU A 317 14.44 54.71 -3.80
CA LEU A 317 15.80 54.22 -4.02
C LEU A 317 15.80 53.14 -5.13
N PRO A 318 16.14 53.51 -6.38
CA PRO A 318 16.09 52.58 -7.51
C PRO A 318 17.18 51.49 -7.51
N TRP A 319 18.10 51.49 -6.55
CA TRP A 319 19.29 50.61 -6.54
C TRP A 319 19.46 49.78 -5.27
N ASP A 320 18.39 49.55 -4.50
CA ASP A 320 18.50 48.77 -3.27
C ASP A 320 18.60 47.27 -3.61
N ILE A 321 19.84 46.78 -3.67
CA ILE A 321 20.17 45.36 -3.86
C ILE A 321 20.22 44.74 -2.45
N GLU A 322 19.08 44.27 -1.97
CA GLU A 322 19.01 43.59 -0.68
C GLU A 322 19.39 42.11 -0.86
N GLU A 323 20.33 41.63 -0.03
CA GLU A 323 20.69 40.22 0.03
C GLU A 323 19.59 39.43 0.74
N ARG A 324 19.07 38.39 0.08
CA ARG A 324 18.14 37.46 0.69
C ARG A 324 18.86 36.59 1.70
N SER A 325 18.27 36.46 2.89
CA SER A 325 18.79 35.57 3.92
C SER A 325 18.84 34.12 3.40
N ARG A 326 19.82 33.33 3.87
CA ARG A 326 19.93 31.90 3.51
C ARG A 326 18.63 31.16 3.83
N TRP A 327 17.98 31.51 4.94
CA TRP A 327 16.69 30.95 5.35
C TRP A 327 15.60 31.20 4.32
N GLU A 328 15.37 32.45 3.90
CA GLU A 328 14.39 32.80 2.85
C GLU A 328 14.65 32.06 1.54
N ARG A 329 15.91 31.93 1.13
CA ARG A 329 16.26 31.21 -0.10
C ARG A 329 15.89 29.73 0.01
N THR A 330 16.20 29.11 1.15
CA THR A 330 15.87 27.70 1.40
C THR A 330 14.36 27.46 1.53
N THR A 331 13.63 28.30 2.27
CA THR A 331 12.18 28.15 2.46
C THR A 331 11.44 28.41 1.15
N THR A 332 11.90 29.37 0.34
CA THR A 332 11.37 29.60 -1.02
C THR A 332 11.61 28.40 -1.92
N ALA A 333 12.81 27.79 -1.87
CA ALA A 333 13.13 26.61 -2.67
C ALA A 333 12.26 25.40 -2.27
N ILE A 334 12.09 25.16 -0.97
CA ILE A 334 11.19 24.12 -0.44
C ILE A 334 9.74 24.40 -0.84
N GLY A 335 9.27 25.65 -0.68
CA GLY A 335 7.92 26.05 -1.05
C GLY A 335 7.63 25.85 -2.55
N LYS A 336 8.60 26.14 -3.43
CA LYS A 336 8.49 25.87 -4.87
C LYS A 336 8.55 24.38 -5.21
N LEU A 337 9.33 23.60 -4.45
CA LEU A 337 9.43 22.15 -4.62
C LEU A 337 8.11 21.46 -4.24
N LEU A 338 7.59 21.74 -3.04
CA LEU A 338 6.32 21.19 -2.58
C LEU A 338 5.13 21.74 -3.38
N GLY A 339 5.19 23.03 -3.73
CA GLY A 339 4.16 23.71 -4.51
C GLY A 339 4.10 23.33 -5.98
N SER A 340 5.04 22.52 -6.50
CA SER A 340 5.06 22.14 -7.91
C SER A 340 3.84 21.31 -8.34
N THR A 341 3.11 20.73 -7.39
CA THR A 341 1.81 20.08 -7.66
C THR A 341 0.79 21.04 -8.26
N ARG A 342 0.95 22.35 -8.05
CA ARG A 342 0.09 23.39 -8.65
C ARG A 342 0.53 23.82 -10.04
N ASP A 343 1.70 23.39 -10.52
CA ASP A 343 2.22 23.80 -11.83
C ASP A 343 1.43 23.19 -12.99
N HIS A 344 0.97 21.94 -12.85
CA HIS A 344 0.38 21.16 -13.92
C HIS A 344 -0.50 20.03 -13.38
N PRO A 345 -1.68 19.73 -13.98
CA PRO A 345 -2.61 18.72 -13.49
C PRO A 345 -2.00 17.32 -13.35
N VAL A 346 -1.08 16.93 -14.26
CA VAL A 346 -0.38 15.63 -14.16
C VAL A 346 0.55 15.57 -12.94
N VAL A 347 1.23 16.68 -12.62
CA VAL A 347 2.11 16.74 -11.43
C VAL A 347 1.26 16.75 -10.16
N ALA A 348 0.10 17.40 -10.20
CA ALA A 348 -0.89 17.32 -9.13
C ALA A 348 -1.34 15.87 -8.90
N ALA A 349 -1.69 15.14 -9.97
CA ALA A 349 -2.10 13.74 -9.92
C ALA A 349 -1.06 12.88 -9.19
N VAL A 350 0.20 12.99 -9.61
CA VAL A 350 1.34 12.28 -9.01
C VAL A 350 1.50 12.66 -7.54
N GLY A 351 1.46 13.96 -7.21
CA GLY A 351 1.60 14.43 -5.83
C GLY A 351 0.50 13.92 -4.91
N TYR A 352 -0.76 13.96 -5.35
CA TYR A 352 -1.87 13.42 -4.55
C TYR A 352 -1.80 11.89 -4.42
N ASP A 353 -1.39 11.17 -5.47
CA ASP A 353 -1.19 9.72 -5.41
C ASP A 353 -0.10 9.37 -4.38
N VAL A 354 1.00 10.13 -4.30
CA VAL A 354 2.04 9.97 -3.26
C VAL A 354 1.45 10.15 -1.85
N LEU A 355 0.66 11.20 -1.64
CA LEU A 355 0.08 11.50 -0.34
C LEU A 355 -0.94 10.45 0.10
N ILE A 356 -1.84 10.05 -0.80
CA ILE A 356 -2.85 9.02 -0.50
C ILE A 356 -2.17 7.66 -0.31
N SER A 357 -1.17 7.33 -1.13
CA SER A 357 -0.34 6.12 -0.96
C SER A 357 0.35 6.10 0.40
N GLY A 358 1.00 7.19 0.80
CA GLY A 358 1.68 7.29 2.09
C GLY A 358 0.72 7.16 3.27
N LEU A 359 -0.45 7.81 3.19
CA LEU A 359 -1.52 7.65 4.16
C LEU A 359 -1.93 6.19 4.28
N SER A 360 -2.27 5.55 3.15
CA SER A 360 -2.67 4.13 3.08
C SER A 360 -1.63 3.17 3.66
N VAL A 361 -0.34 3.38 3.37
CA VAL A 361 0.74 2.52 3.87
C VAL A 361 0.92 2.66 5.38
N GLY A 362 0.84 3.87 5.94
CA GLY A 362 0.89 4.05 7.40
C GLY A 362 -0.33 3.46 8.11
N LEU A 363 -1.54 3.66 7.56
CA LEU A 363 -2.75 3.00 8.07
C LEU A 363 -2.62 1.47 8.02
N TRP A 364 -2.04 0.92 6.94
CA TRP A 364 -1.79 -0.52 6.82
C TRP A 364 -0.84 -1.02 7.93
N ALA A 365 0.24 -0.29 8.21
CA ALA A 365 1.17 -0.64 9.27
C ALA A 365 0.48 -0.76 10.65
N ALA A 366 -0.38 0.20 10.97
CA ALA A 366 -1.17 0.19 12.20
C ALA A 366 -2.24 -0.90 12.23
N VAL A 367 -2.89 -1.14 11.09
CA VAL A 367 -3.89 -2.19 10.92
C VAL A 367 -3.30 -3.58 11.06
N ARG A 368 -2.04 -3.79 10.68
CA ARG A 368 -1.37 -5.09 10.82
C ARG A 368 -0.62 -5.23 12.12
N SER A 369 -0.54 -4.15 12.92
CA SER A 369 0.25 -4.11 14.15
C SER A 369 1.69 -4.57 13.90
N LEU A 370 2.27 -4.06 12.81
CA LEU A 370 3.65 -4.41 12.46
C LEU A 370 4.58 -3.86 13.54
N GLY A 371 5.42 -4.72 14.11
CA GLY A 371 6.36 -4.31 15.14
C GLY A 371 7.24 -3.16 14.64
N ALA A 372 7.34 -2.08 15.42
CA ALA A 372 8.23 -0.96 15.09
C ALA A 372 9.68 -1.43 14.84
N GLY A 373 10.13 -2.43 15.59
CA GLY A 373 11.43 -3.08 15.40
C GLY A 373 11.58 -3.77 14.05
N ASP A 374 10.52 -4.38 13.51
CA ASP A 374 10.56 -5.05 12.19
C ASP A 374 10.64 -4.01 11.07
N ILE A 375 9.80 -2.99 11.14
CA ILE A 375 9.81 -1.85 10.20
C ILE A 375 11.20 -1.20 10.19
N LEU A 376 11.79 -0.94 11.37
CA LEU A 376 13.13 -0.34 11.49
C LEU A 376 14.23 -1.27 10.98
N THR A 377 14.16 -2.58 11.26
CA THR A 377 15.15 -3.56 10.78
C THR A 377 15.22 -3.60 9.26
N LEU A 378 14.08 -3.36 8.61
CA LEU A 378 13.93 -3.36 7.16
C LEU A 378 14.21 -2.00 6.52
N ALA A 379 13.92 -0.90 7.21
CA ALA A 379 14.13 0.45 6.70
C ALA A 379 15.55 0.99 6.97
N VAL A 380 16.17 0.62 8.09
CA VAL A 380 17.41 1.21 8.59
C VAL A 380 18.53 0.17 8.55
N PRO A 381 19.59 0.37 7.74
CA PRO A 381 20.59 -0.68 7.48
C PRO A 381 21.42 -1.10 8.69
N LEU A 382 21.50 -0.24 9.72
CA LEU A 382 22.26 -0.48 10.95
C LEU A 382 21.38 -0.82 12.15
N TYR A 383 20.06 -0.85 11.98
CA TYR A 383 19.16 -1.24 13.06
C TYR A 383 19.11 -2.77 13.15
N HIS A 384 19.32 -3.28 14.35
CA HIS A 384 19.22 -4.70 14.66
C HIS A 384 18.37 -4.86 15.92
N ASN A 385 17.25 -5.56 15.79
CA ASN A 385 16.37 -5.80 16.92
C ASN A 385 16.97 -6.89 17.81
N LYS A 386 17.42 -6.52 19.02
CA LYS A 386 18.03 -7.45 19.98
C LYS A 386 17.04 -8.50 20.54
N HIS A 387 15.74 -8.30 20.36
CA HIS A 387 14.73 -9.19 20.93
C HIS A 387 14.60 -10.56 20.22
N GLU A 388 15.11 -10.72 18.99
CA GLU A 388 15.03 -12.01 18.27
C GLU A 388 16.08 -13.05 18.73
N SER A 389 17.14 -12.64 19.43
CA SER A 389 18.22 -13.55 19.85
C SER A 389 17.91 -14.42 21.07
N VAL A 390 16.77 -14.25 21.75
CA VAL A 390 16.50 -14.93 23.03
C VAL A 390 15.65 -16.21 22.90
N GLU A 391 14.88 -16.41 21.82
CA GLU A 391 14.06 -17.63 21.63
C GLU A 391 14.67 -18.68 20.68
N GLY A 392 15.91 -18.48 20.23
CA GLY A 392 16.58 -19.31 19.23
C GLY A 392 17.71 -20.21 19.74
N GLY A 393 17.84 -20.41 21.05
CA GLY A 393 18.82 -21.33 21.63
C GLY A 393 18.29 -22.77 21.66
N PRO A 394 19.05 -23.79 21.21
CA PRO A 394 18.66 -25.20 21.30
C PRO A 394 18.88 -25.73 22.73
N GLY A 395 18.12 -25.21 23.71
CA GLY A 395 18.37 -25.54 25.12
C GLY A 395 17.19 -25.46 26.09
N SER A 396 15.99 -25.07 25.67
CA SER A 396 14.86 -24.87 26.60
C SER A 396 13.70 -25.85 26.40
N SER A 397 13.99 -27.12 26.12
CA SER A 397 12.99 -28.20 26.10
C SER A 397 13.06 -29.15 27.30
N GLU A 398 13.97 -28.92 28.27
CA GLU A 398 14.15 -29.84 29.41
C GLU A 398 13.58 -29.34 30.76
N GLN A 399 12.96 -28.15 30.81
CA GLN A 399 12.50 -27.57 32.08
C GLN A 399 10.98 -27.48 32.26
N LEU A 400 10.18 -28.07 31.37
CA LEU A 400 8.71 -28.12 31.51
C LEU A 400 8.17 -29.51 31.91
N ALA A 401 9.04 -30.45 32.27
CA ALA A 401 8.65 -31.81 32.65
C ALA A 401 8.81 -32.13 34.16
N HIS A 402 9.13 -31.15 35.01
CA HIS A 402 9.42 -31.41 36.43
C HIS A 402 8.54 -30.70 37.47
N ASP A 403 7.49 -29.97 37.06
CA ASP A 403 6.65 -29.17 37.97
C ASP A 403 5.22 -29.72 38.14
N GLU A 404 5.01 -31.02 37.91
CA GLU A 404 3.81 -31.75 38.35
C GLU A 404 4.20 -32.85 39.35
N GLN A 405 4.70 -32.47 40.52
CA GLN A 405 4.56 -33.25 41.76
C GLN A 405 5.10 -32.47 42.97
N ASN A 406 4.28 -32.41 44.03
CA ASN A 406 4.49 -31.80 45.35
C ASN A 406 4.09 -30.31 45.47
N HIS A 407 2.92 -30.04 46.06
CA HIS A 407 2.88 -29.72 47.50
C HIS A 407 1.44 -29.61 48.02
N ASP A 408 1.16 -30.40 49.06
CA ASP A 408 0.06 -30.23 50.01
C ASP A 408 0.53 -29.33 51.17
N ASP A 409 -0.40 -28.56 51.71
CA ASP A 409 -0.50 -27.86 53.00
C ASP A 409 0.74 -27.21 53.67
N THR A 410 0.71 -25.88 53.88
CA THR A 410 0.58 -25.25 55.23
C THR A 410 0.63 -23.72 55.20
N ASP A 411 -0.03 -23.15 56.22
CA ASP A 411 -0.27 -21.75 56.55
C ASP A 411 0.95 -20.83 56.75
N ASP A 412 0.61 -19.54 56.69
CA ASP A 412 1.12 -18.41 57.45
C ASP A 412 2.24 -17.49 56.94
N THR A 413 1.93 -16.20 57.14
CA THR A 413 2.79 -15.00 57.26
C THR A 413 3.28 -14.25 56.00
N ALA A 414 2.51 -13.20 55.70
CA ALA A 414 2.92 -11.79 55.61
C ALA A 414 4.24 -11.42 54.88
N SER A 415 4.13 -10.66 53.79
CA SER A 415 4.39 -9.21 53.79
C SER A 415 4.58 -8.63 52.38
N ALA A 416 3.90 -7.50 52.15
CA ALA A 416 4.28 -6.35 51.31
C ALA A 416 4.46 -6.56 49.78
N SER A 417 4.02 -5.68 48.88
CA SER A 417 3.30 -4.42 48.96
C SER A 417 3.05 -3.89 47.53
N VAL A 418 2.11 -2.92 47.42
CA VAL A 418 1.98 -1.89 46.37
C VAL A 418 0.96 -2.09 45.23
N ARG A 419 -0.24 -1.58 45.57
CA ARG A 419 -1.11 -0.61 44.85
C ARG A 419 -1.78 -1.00 43.52
N ARG A 420 -3.06 -1.37 43.63
CA ARG A 420 -4.13 -0.89 42.74
C ARG A 420 -4.99 0.18 43.46
N ARG A 421 -5.25 1.28 42.75
CA ARG A 421 -6.03 2.44 43.18
C ARG A 421 -7.49 2.20 42.81
N ALA A 422 -8.36 2.01 43.80
CA ALA A 422 -9.82 1.99 43.62
C ALA A 422 -10.43 3.26 44.22
N VAL A 423 -11.30 3.91 43.45
CA VAL A 423 -12.01 5.14 43.81
C VAL A 423 -13.30 4.75 44.55
N ARG A 424 -13.40 5.20 45.80
CA ARG A 424 -14.59 5.28 46.67
C ARG A 424 -15.18 6.68 46.41
N GLY A 425 -16.45 6.88 46.10
CA GLY A 425 -17.65 6.55 46.86
C GLY A 425 -18.11 7.82 47.59
N SER A 426 -19.36 8.26 47.37
CA SER A 426 -20.01 9.21 48.27
C SER A 426 -21.52 8.97 48.28
N ARG A 427 -22.02 8.77 49.50
CA ARG A 427 -23.40 8.57 49.94
C ARG A 427 -23.76 9.83 50.73
N SER A 428 -24.93 10.40 50.52
CA SER A 428 -25.62 11.18 51.57
C SER A 428 -27.09 10.80 51.57
N LYS A 429 -27.58 10.48 52.77
CA LYS A 429 -28.99 10.39 53.14
C LYS A 429 -29.42 11.77 53.61
N GLU A 430 -30.66 12.15 53.35
CA GLU A 430 -31.46 12.94 54.30
C GLU A 430 -32.95 12.75 53.99
N ASP A 431 -33.72 12.72 55.08
CA ASP A 431 -35.13 12.40 55.20
C ASP A 431 -36.03 13.58 54.79
N ASP A 432 -37.23 13.32 54.26
CA ASP A 432 -38.40 14.15 54.58
C ASP A 432 -39.72 13.41 54.32
N GLU A 433 -40.66 13.55 55.26
CA GLU A 433 -42.03 13.04 55.21
C GLU A 433 -43.00 14.11 54.67
N GLY A 434 -44.07 13.72 53.96
CA GLY A 434 -45.28 14.57 53.90
C GLY A 434 -46.17 14.48 52.65
N HIS A 435 -47.25 13.71 52.78
CA HIS A 435 -48.62 13.90 52.25
C HIS A 435 -49.00 13.79 50.74
N ARG A 436 -49.96 12.85 50.55
CA ARG A 436 -51.27 12.89 49.82
C ARG A 436 -51.36 12.64 48.29
N GLU A 437 -51.90 11.43 48.02
CA GLU A 437 -53.10 11.11 47.20
C GLU A 437 -53.05 11.12 45.64
N PRO A 438 -53.97 10.37 44.96
CA PRO A 438 -53.54 9.31 44.06
C PRO A 438 -54.02 9.47 42.62
N SER A 439 -53.39 8.76 41.67
CA SER A 439 -54.11 8.38 40.44
C SER A 439 -53.55 7.13 39.75
N ALA A 440 -54.50 6.23 39.47
CA ALA A 440 -54.65 5.47 38.23
C ALA A 440 -53.55 4.49 37.78
N SER A 441 -53.77 3.22 38.14
CA SER A 441 -53.89 2.09 37.21
C SER A 441 -52.85 1.92 36.07
N SER A 442 -52.08 0.83 36.14
CA SER A 442 -52.19 -0.21 35.11
C SER A 442 -51.82 -1.59 35.66
N ARG A 443 -52.72 -2.54 35.38
CA ARG A 443 -52.61 -3.97 35.63
C ARG A 443 -51.73 -4.64 34.56
N ARG A 444 -51.20 -5.82 34.92
CA ARG A 444 -50.82 -6.96 34.07
C ARG A 444 -49.49 -6.78 33.30
N ARG A 445 -48.56 -7.73 33.27
CA ARG A 445 -48.67 -9.20 33.20
C ARG A 445 -47.41 -9.83 33.81
N GLY A 446 -47.61 -10.82 34.66
CA GLY A 446 -46.55 -11.72 35.11
C GLY A 446 -45.95 -12.50 33.93
N ARG A 447 -44.62 -12.44 33.80
CA ARG A 447 -43.86 -13.27 32.87
C ARG A 447 -43.48 -14.56 33.61
N VAL A 448 -44.08 -15.65 33.18
CA VAL A 448 -43.78 -17.02 33.61
C VAL A 448 -42.29 -17.31 33.38
N ARG A 449 -41.57 -17.62 34.46
CA ARG A 449 -40.25 -18.28 34.40
C ARG A 449 -40.46 -19.64 33.75
N LYS A 450 -40.06 -19.76 32.48
CA LYS A 450 -39.96 -21.06 31.79
C LYS A 450 -38.66 -21.69 32.30
N THR A 451 -38.82 -22.69 33.18
CA THR A 451 -37.77 -23.58 33.65
C THR A 451 -37.06 -24.18 32.43
N GLY A 452 -35.73 -24.06 32.41
CA GLY A 452 -34.88 -24.58 31.35
C GLY A 452 -35.05 -26.08 31.23
N ARG A 453 -35.54 -26.51 30.08
CA ARG A 453 -35.29 -27.85 29.55
C ARG A 453 -33.90 -27.75 28.94
N ASP A 454 -32.96 -28.56 29.42
CA ASP A 454 -31.65 -28.68 28.78
C ASP A 454 -31.89 -28.92 27.28
N PRO A 455 -31.24 -28.15 26.39
CA PRO A 455 -31.36 -28.41 24.98
C PRO A 455 -30.82 -29.82 24.74
N GLU A 456 -31.70 -30.71 24.29
CA GLU A 456 -31.29 -31.97 23.67
C GLU A 456 -30.23 -31.60 22.62
N GLU A 457 -29.01 -32.09 22.83
CA GLU A 457 -27.91 -31.97 21.87
C GLU A 457 -28.45 -32.43 20.51
N GLU A 458 -28.56 -31.50 19.56
CA GLU A 458 -28.91 -31.86 18.19
C GLU A 458 -27.85 -32.85 17.70
N PRO A 459 -28.25 -34.09 17.33
CA PRO A 459 -27.31 -35.09 16.86
C PRO A 459 -26.84 -34.65 15.47
N GLY A 460 -25.71 -33.95 15.44
CA GLY A 460 -25.14 -33.37 14.22
C GLY A 460 -24.28 -32.12 14.42
N ASP A 461 -24.21 -31.52 15.62
CA ASP A 461 -23.26 -30.44 15.90
C ASP A 461 -21.85 -31.03 16.16
N ASP A 462 -21.32 -31.70 15.14
CA ASP A 462 -19.91 -32.08 15.09
C ASP A 462 -19.10 -30.78 15.19
N THR A 463 -18.59 -30.52 16.40
CA THR A 463 -17.72 -29.39 16.70
C THR A 463 -16.65 -29.33 15.62
N TYR A 464 -16.67 -28.28 14.79
CA TYR A 464 -15.78 -28.18 13.64
C TYR A 464 -14.31 -28.37 14.07
N HIS A 465 -13.71 -29.45 13.61
CA HIS A 465 -12.30 -29.75 13.84
C HIS A 465 -11.50 -29.30 12.61
N PRO A 466 -10.75 -28.18 12.69
CA PRO A 466 -9.96 -27.72 11.56
C PRO A 466 -8.91 -28.75 11.17
N SER A 467 -8.71 -28.91 9.86
CA SER A 467 -7.68 -29.78 9.32
C SER A 467 -6.28 -29.34 9.81
N PRO A 468 -5.29 -30.25 9.88
CA PRO A 468 -3.92 -29.90 10.27
C PRO A 468 -3.30 -28.81 9.37
N GLU A 469 -3.67 -28.79 8.08
CA GLU A 469 -3.29 -27.71 7.15
C GLU A 469 -3.88 -26.36 7.59
N GLU A 470 -5.19 -26.31 7.89
CA GLU A 470 -5.85 -25.09 8.37
C GLU A 470 -5.25 -24.61 9.71
N LYS A 471 -4.99 -25.51 10.66
CA LYS A 471 -4.36 -25.19 11.95
C LYS A 471 -2.98 -24.55 11.76
N SER A 472 -2.18 -25.06 10.83
CA SER A 472 -0.85 -24.50 10.53
C SER A 472 -0.93 -23.10 9.90
N SER A 473 -1.93 -22.86 9.04
CA SER A 473 -2.15 -21.57 8.38
C SER A 473 -2.69 -20.49 9.35
N VAL A 474 -3.51 -20.89 10.33
CA VAL A 474 -4.07 -19.99 11.35
C VAL A 474 -2.98 -19.48 12.30
N LYS A 475 -1.94 -20.29 12.59
CA LYS A 475 -0.85 -19.94 13.52
C LYS A 475 -0.01 -18.73 13.05
N GLY A 476 0.00 -18.44 11.74
CA GLY A 476 0.73 -17.32 11.13
C GLY A 476 -0.09 -16.04 10.93
N ASP A 477 -1.39 -16.06 11.26
CA ASP A 477 -2.30 -14.91 11.13
C ASP A 477 -2.99 -14.60 12.47
N ASN A 478 -2.22 -14.74 13.55
CA ASN A 478 -2.61 -14.28 14.88
C ASN A 478 -2.49 -12.75 14.90
N LEU A 479 -3.55 -12.07 14.48
CA LEU A 479 -3.69 -10.65 14.72
C LEU A 479 -3.77 -10.45 16.25
N PRO A 480 -2.91 -9.60 16.85
CA PRO A 480 -3.01 -9.32 18.26
C PRO A 480 -4.43 -8.81 18.57
N ALA A 481 -4.97 -9.22 19.72
CA ALA A 481 -6.27 -8.75 20.22
C ALA A 481 -6.29 -7.23 20.52
N GLN A 482 -5.13 -6.58 20.40
CA GLN A 482 -4.87 -5.20 20.75
C GLN A 482 -5.44 -4.22 19.70
N GLU A 483 -5.70 -3.01 20.16
CA GLU A 483 -6.13 -1.86 19.38
C GLU A 483 -5.13 -1.53 18.25
N VAL A 484 -5.60 -0.80 17.24
CA VAL A 484 -4.80 -0.34 16.09
C VAL A 484 -3.48 0.28 16.57
N ASP A 485 -2.34 -0.23 16.06
CA ASP A 485 -1.02 0.20 16.51
C ASP A 485 -0.62 1.53 15.86
N LEU A 486 -1.03 2.63 16.48
CA LEU A 486 -0.72 3.97 15.99
C LEU A 486 0.78 4.29 16.02
N GLU A 487 1.59 3.57 16.80
CA GLU A 487 3.04 3.74 16.82
C GLU A 487 3.64 3.28 15.48
N ALA A 488 3.21 2.11 14.97
CA ALA A 488 3.63 1.61 13.68
C ALA A 488 3.26 2.56 12.52
N ALA A 489 2.06 3.16 12.55
CA ALA A 489 1.66 4.20 11.58
C ALA A 489 2.54 5.45 11.69
N GLY A 490 2.73 5.96 12.91
CA GLY A 490 3.54 7.14 13.18
C GLY A 490 4.98 6.95 12.70
N LEU A 491 5.57 5.78 12.96
CA LEU A 491 6.89 5.40 12.47
C LEU A 491 6.92 5.36 10.94
N ALA A 492 5.95 4.70 10.30
CA ALA A 492 5.89 4.61 8.84
C ALA A 492 5.82 6.00 8.19
N TRP A 493 4.96 6.89 8.69
CA TRP A 493 4.87 8.27 8.21
C TRP A 493 6.11 9.10 8.52
N GLY A 494 6.75 8.89 9.67
CA GLY A 494 8.03 9.51 10.00
C GLY A 494 9.13 9.12 9.02
N LEU A 495 9.24 7.83 8.69
CA LEU A 495 10.15 7.33 7.66
C LEU A 495 9.84 7.93 6.28
N MET A 496 8.57 8.04 5.90
CA MET A 496 8.18 8.69 4.64
C MET A 496 8.54 10.18 4.62
N SER A 497 8.41 10.87 5.75
CA SER A 497 8.74 12.28 5.86
C SER A 497 10.24 12.54 5.70
N VAL A 498 11.09 11.60 6.16
CA VAL A 498 12.55 11.72 6.08
C VAL A 498 13.10 11.20 4.74
N GLY A 499 12.67 10.02 4.30
CA GLY A 499 13.23 9.31 3.14
C GLY A 499 12.33 9.27 1.90
N GLY A 500 11.18 9.94 1.95
CA GLY A 500 10.13 9.86 0.94
C GLY A 500 9.28 8.58 1.07
N LEU A 501 8.17 8.54 0.33
CA LEU A 501 7.29 7.38 0.24
C LEU A 501 8.01 6.01 0.14
N PRO A 502 9.03 5.81 -0.73
CA PRO A 502 9.63 4.50 -0.91
C PRO A 502 10.36 3.94 0.32
N LEU A 503 10.91 4.79 1.21
CA LEU A 503 11.53 4.31 2.45
C LEU A 503 10.48 3.68 3.38
N GLY A 504 9.37 4.39 3.61
CA GLY A 504 8.26 3.88 4.41
C GLY A 504 7.62 2.65 3.79
N SER A 505 7.41 2.65 2.47
CA SER A 505 6.91 1.48 1.73
C SER A 505 7.82 0.25 1.91
N ALA A 506 9.14 0.39 1.77
CA ALA A 506 10.06 -0.72 1.94
C ALA A 506 10.03 -1.31 3.37
N GLY A 507 9.98 -0.46 4.40
CA GLY A 507 9.85 -0.90 5.78
C GLY A 507 8.53 -1.64 6.06
N VAL A 508 7.41 -1.04 5.69
CA VAL A 508 6.07 -1.61 5.95
C VAL A 508 5.83 -2.89 5.12
N PHE A 509 6.16 -2.88 3.83
CA PHE A 509 5.96 -4.04 2.96
C PHE A 509 6.93 -5.17 3.27
N GLY A 510 8.16 -4.87 3.68
CA GLY A 510 9.05 -5.88 4.21
C GLY A 510 8.49 -6.49 5.49
N GLY A 511 7.93 -5.67 6.39
CA GLY A 511 7.37 -6.12 7.66
C GLY A 511 6.20 -7.06 7.42
N GLU A 512 5.34 -6.73 6.46
CA GLU A 512 4.25 -7.60 6.02
C GLU A 512 4.74 -8.94 5.44
N CYS A 513 5.87 -8.95 4.73
CA CYS A 513 6.46 -10.20 4.22
C CYS A 513 7.00 -11.11 5.34
N LEU A 514 7.43 -10.52 6.47
CA LEU A 514 7.96 -11.24 7.63
C LEU A 514 6.86 -11.70 8.59
N ALA A 515 5.79 -10.91 8.73
CA ALA A 515 4.60 -11.23 9.50
C ALA A 515 3.82 -12.41 8.91
#